data_AF-A0A447IFN7-F1
#
_entry.id   AF-A0A447IFN7-F1
#
_cell.length_a   1.000
_cell.length_b   1.000
_cell.length_c   1.000
_cell.angle_alpha   90.00
_cell.angle_beta   90.00
_cell.angle_gamma   90.00
#
_symmetry.space_group_name_H-M   'P 1'
#
loop_
_entity.id
_entity.type
_entity.pdbx_description
1 polymer ?
#
loop_
_entity_poly.entity_id
_entity_poly.type
_entity_poly.pdbx_seq_one_letter_code
_entity_poly.pdbx_strand_id
1 'polypeptide(L)'
;MRRAILTAATLLLAGPSSTAILAADLTCSCQRATVCGADECADMPFDMCSVTTIGLSIDTPFIRLCSSSSCLEGAAKRTDISEAAVALEGNYLPQGGKDSAPVHLLSLYDKETGIGVIQTSDEQAVIQFAMICQAAD
;
A
#
# COMPACT_ATOMS: atom_id res chain seq x y z
N MET A 1 36.75 -45.90 -36.84
CA MET A 1 35.96 -44.74 -37.32
C MET A 1 35.21 -44.14 -36.12
N ARG A 2 34.85 -42.87 -36.21
CA ARG A 2 34.83 -41.85 -35.14
C ARG A 2 33.80 -42.08 -34.01
N ARG A 3 34.22 -41.78 -32.77
CA ARG A 3 33.37 -41.60 -31.57
C ARG A 3 32.68 -40.24 -31.66
N ALA A 4 31.36 -40.19 -31.49
CA ALA A 4 30.62 -38.94 -31.30
C ALA A 4 30.51 -38.67 -29.78
N ILE A 5 31.20 -37.64 -29.31
CA ILE A 5 31.02 -37.06 -27.99
C ILE A 5 29.95 -35.98 -28.19
N LEU A 6 28.72 -36.23 -27.73
CA LEU A 6 27.72 -35.17 -27.60
C LEU A 6 28.06 -34.40 -26.33
N THR A 7 28.68 -33.24 -26.50
CA THR A 7 28.79 -32.23 -25.46
C THR A 7 27.40 -31.64 -25.25
N ALA A 8 26.73 -32.05 -24.18
CA ALA A 8 25.54 -31.36 -23.70
C ALA A 8 25.98 -29.98 -23.20
N ALA A 9 25.70 -28.95 -23.99
CA ALA A 9 25.80 -27.58 -23.54
C ALA A 9 24.74 -27.38 -22.45
N THR A 10 25.17 -27.38 -21.19
CA THR A 10 24.36 -26.91 -20.07
C THR A 10 24.03 -25.44 -20.36
N LEU A 11 22.83 -25.20 -20.88
CA LEU A 11 22.25 -23.88 -21.00
C LEU A 11 22.11 -23.35 -19.57
N LEU A 12 23.06 -22.51 -19.13
CA LEU A 12 22.83 -21.66 -17.98
C LEU A 12 21.70 -20.71 -18.39
N LEU A 13 20.46 -21.08 -18.07
CA LEU A 13 19.44 -20.07 -17.85
C LEU A 13 19.91 -19.28 -16.63
N ALA A 14 20.62 -18.19 -16.91
CA ALA A 14 20.66 -17.07 -15.99
C ALA A 14 19.19 -16.66 -15.79
N GLY A 15 18.61 -17.15 -14.70
CA GLY A 15 17.34 -16.62 -14.22
C GLY A 15 17.49 -15.11 -14.09
N PRO A 16 16.45 -14.33 -14.40
CA PRO A 16 16.51 -12.88 -14.24
C PRO A 16 17.01 -12.58 -12.82
N SER A 17 18.15 -11.90 -12.76
CA SER A 17 18.71 -11.38 -11.52
C SER A 17 17.61 -10.65 -10.76
N SER A 18 17.28 -11.12 -9.57
CA SER A 18 16.22 -10.61 -8.69
C SER A 18 16.59 -9.26 -8.05
N THR A 19 17.00 -8.31 -8.87
CA THR A 19 17.27 -6.91 -8.49
C THR A 19 16.46 -6.01 -9.37
N ALA A 20 15.15 -6.14 -9.26
CA ALA A 20 14.16 -5.19 -9.76
C ALA A 20 12.83 -5.50 -9.06
N ILE A 21 12.79 -5.36 -7.73
CA ILE A 21 11.51 -4.99 -7.12
C ILE A 21 11.30 -3.56 -7.59
N LEU A 22 10.69 -3.42 -8.77
CA LEU A 22 10.22 -2.15 -9.28
C LEU A 22 9.43 -1.48 -8.16
N ALA A 23 9.59 -0.17 -8.04
CA ALA A 23 8.65 0.71 -7.39
C ALA A 23 7.25 0.47 -7.99
N ALA A 24 6.56 -0.57 -7.50
CA ALA A 24 5.24 -0.91 -7.98
C ALA A 24 4.25 -0.02 -7.23
N ASP A 25 3.46 0.72 -7.99
CA ASP A 25 2.25 1.29 -7.46
C ASP A 25 1.32 0.12 -7.11
N LEU A 26 0.78 0.13 -5.90
CA LEU A 26 -0.24 -0.80 -5.46
C LEU A 26 -1.61 -0.15 -5.64
N THR A 27 -2.50 -0.87 -6.32
CA THR A 27 -3.91 -0.54 -6.31
C THR A 27 -4.60 -1.37 -5.25
N CYS A 28 -5.26 -0.69 -4.31
CA CYS A 28 -5.89 -1.32 -3.16
C CYS A 28 -7.40 -1.17 -3.23
N SER A 29 -8.09 -2.31 -3.13
CA SER A 29 -9.53 -2.39 -3.01
C SER A 29 -9.91 -2.55 -1.55
N CYS A 30 -10.64 -1.58 -1.03
CA CYS A 30 -11.18 -1.63 0.32
C CYS A 30 -12.13 -2.82 0.49
N GLN A 31 -11.96 -3.56 1.58
CA GLN A 31 -12.82 -4.70 1.94
C GLN A 31 -13.77 -4.33 3.08
N ARG A 32 -13.28 -3.52 4.03
CA ARG A 32 -14.02 -3.07 5.20
C ARG A 32 -13.45 -1.74 5.68
N ALA A 33 -14.32 -0.89 6.20
CA ALA A 33 -13.95 0.32 6.91
C ALA A 33 -14.67 0.37 8.26
N THR A 34 -13.98 0.80 9.30
CA THR A 34 -14.48 0.90 10.67
C THR A 34 -14.04 2.24 11.25
N VAL A 35 -14.97 2.99 11.84
CA VAL A 35 -14.67 4.25 12.55
C VAL A 35 -14.77 3.98 14.03
N CYS A 36 -13.70 4.27 14.75
CA CYS A 36 -13.63 4.22 16.20
C CYS A 36 -13.57 5.65 16.75
N GLY A 37 -14.60 6.01 17.50
CA GLY A 37 -14.60 7.19 18.36
C GLY A 37 -14.00 6.88 19.73
N ALA A 38 -14.23 7.77 20.70
CA ALA A 38 -13.73 7.58 22.07
C ALA A 38 -14.34 6.35 22.77
N ASP A 39 -15.63 6.07 22.52
CA ASP A 39 -16.41 5.10 23.29
C ASP A 39 -16.85 3.87 22.49
N GLU A 40 -16.91 3.95 21.16
CA GLU A 40 -17.41 2.87 20.30
C GLU A 40 -16.74 2.82 18.92
N CYS A 41 -16.76 1.63 18.31
CA CYS A 41 -16.36 1.41 16.92
C CYS A 41 -17.58 0.95 16.11
N ALA A 42 -17.82 1.61 14.98
CA ALA A 42 -18.90 1.28 14.06
C ALA A 42 -18.33 0.93 12.67
N ASP A 43 -18.89 -0.10 12.05
CA ASP A 43 -18.59 -0.41 10.66
C ASP A 43 -19.22 0.63 9.74
N MET A 44 -18.42 1.14 8.80
CA MET A 44 -18.90 2.05 7.78
C MET A 44 -19.54 1.26 6.64
N PRO A 45 -20.58 1.81 6.00
CA PRO A 45 -21.11 1.22 4.79
C PRO A 45 -20.04 1.26 3.67
N PHE A 46 -20.02 0.19 2.86
CA PHE A 46 -18.94 -0.09 1.90
C PHE A 46 -18.79 0.98 0.82
N ASP A 47 -19.88 1.69 0.50
CA ASP A 47 -19.94 2.80 -0.46
C ASP A 47 -19.15 4.04 -0.03
N MET A 48 -18.84 4.18 1.26
CA MET A 48 -17.99 5.24 1.78
C MET A 48 -16.49 4.99 1.52
N CYS A 49 -16.13 3.80 1.06
CA CYS A 49 -14.76 3.43 0.72
C CYS A 49 -14.61 3.32 -0.80
N SER A 50 -13.99 4.32 -1.44
CA SER A 50 -13.62 4.24 -2.85
C SER A 50 -12.15 3.80 -3.01
N VAL A 51 -11.75 3.52 -4.24
CA VAL A 51 -10.44 2.95 -4.59
C VAL A 51 -9.30 3.74 -3.94
N THR A 52 -8.40 3.02 -3.26
CA THR A 52 -7.19 3.56 -2.65
C THR A 52 -5.99 3.20 -3.51
N THR A 53 -5.11 4.15 -3.77
CA THR A 53 -3.83 3.89 -4.46
C THR A 53 -2.68 4.14 -3.47
N ILE A 54 -1.84 3.13 -3.27
CA ILE A 54 -0.62 3.25 -2.46
C ILE A 54 0.60 3.16 -3.38
N GLY A 55 1.42 4.18 -3.44
CA GLY A 55 2.70 4.14 -4.14
C GLY A 55 3.83 3.70 -3.22
N LEU A 56 4.40 2.50 -3.44
CA LEU A 56 5.52 1.96 -2.67
C LEU A 56 6.91 2.35 -3.19
N SER A 57 6.98 3.34 -4.11
CA SER A 57 8.23 3.77 -4.71
C SER A 57 9.32 4.06 -3.67
N ILE A 58 10.52 3.55 -3.94
CA ILE A 58 11.68 3.64 -3.03
C ILE A 58 12.14 5.09 -2.87
N ASP A 59 12.05 5.89 -3.93
CA ASP A 59 12.59 7.26 -3.96
C ASP A 59 11.58 8.30 -3.43
N THR A 60 10.29 8.07 -3.69
CA THR A 60 9.21 8.97 -3.25
C THR A 60 7.96 8.15 -2.94
N PRO A 61 7.87 7.53 -1.75
CA PRO A 61 6.66 6.84 -1.33
C PRO A 61 5.53 7.86 -1.23
N PHE A 62 4.33 7.49 -1.63
CA PHE A 62 3.16 8.34 -1.51
C PHE A 62 1.93 7.51 -1.17
N ILE A 63 0.95 8.15 -0.54
CA ILE A 63 -0.34 7.55 -0.27
C ILE A 63 -1.39 8.44 -0.90
N ARG A 64 -2.36 7.83 -1.58
CA ARG A 64 -3.58 8.48 -2.04
C ARG A 64 -4.78 7.67 -1.59
N LEU A 65 -5.43 8.15 -0.55
CA LEU A 65 -6.67 7.58 -0.02
C LEU A 65 -7.83 8.42 -0.52
N CYS A 66 -8.71 7.83 -1.32
CA CYS A 66 -9.91 8.50 -1.79
C CYS A 66 -11.15 7.92 -1.10
N SER A 67 -12.06 8.78 -0.70
CA SER A 67 -13.42 8.44 -0.26
C SER A 67 -14.40 9.23 -1.12
N SER A 68 -15.22 8.52 -1.89
CA SER A 68 -16.07 9.10 -2.94
C SER A 68 -15.25 10.03 -3.87
N SER A 69 -15.49 11.34 -3.83
CA SER A 69 -14.82 12.37 -4.64
C SER A 69 -13.72 13.16 -3.92
N SER A 70 -13.44 12.87 -2.64
CA SER A 70 -12.40 13.53 -1.86
C SER A 70 -11.19 12.62 -1.72
N CYS A 71 -9.97 13.15 -1.89
CA CYS A 71 -8.74 12.37 -1.72
C CYS A 71 -7.80 13.07 -0.73
N LEU A 72 -7.21 12.27 0.16
CA LEU A 72 -6.03 12.62 0.94
C LEU A 72 -4.82 12.09 0.18
N GLU A 73 -3.93 12.98 -0.26
CA GLU A 73 -2.74 12.60 -1.02
C GLU A 73 -1.49 13.33 -0.58
N GLY A 74 -0.34 12.66 -0.70
CA GLY A 74 0.97 13.28 -0.58
C GLY A 74 2.08 12.28 -0.27
N ALA A 75 3.28 12.82 -0.05
CA ALA A 75 4.45 12.02 0.30
C ALA A 75 4.26 11.26 1.62
N ALA A 76 4.84 10.07 1.70
CA ALA A 76 4.85 9.23 2.89
C ALA A 76 6.28 8.82 3.24
N LYS A 77 6.52 8.63 4.53
CA LYS A 77 7.74 7.98 5.02
C LYS A 77 7.54 6.47 4.94
N ARG A 78 8.45 5.80 4.25
CA ARG A 78 8.52 4.33 4.22
C ARG A 78 9.37 3.80 5.37
N THR A 79 8.88 2.77 6.03
CA THR A 79 9.60 1.98 7.03
C THR A 79 9.44 0.51 6.71
N ASP A 80 10.52 -0.19 6.39
CA ASP A 80 10.48 -1.65 6.25
C ASP A 80 10.44 -2.28 7.66
N ILE A 81 9.34 -2.98 7.97
CA ILE A 81 9.12 -3.63 9.27
C ILE A 81 9.79 -5.01 9.29
N SER A 82 9.71 -5.71 8.16
CA SER A 82 10.37 -7.00 7.92
C SER A 82 10.58 -7.18 6.41
N GLU A 83 11.14 -8.32 6.01
CA GLU A 83 11.22 -8.67 4.59
C GLU A 83 9.82 -8.72 3.95
N ALA A 84 8.84 -9.27 4.68
CA ALA A 84 7.46 -9.44 4.23
C ALA A 84 6.55 -8.22 4.46
N ALA A 85 6.91 -7.27 5.31
CA ALA A 85 6.00 -6.17 5.70
C ALA A 85 6.64 -4.78 5.61
N VAL A 86 5.84 -3.80 5.17
CA VAL A 86 6.23 -2.39 5.07
C VAL A 86 5.15 -1.50 5.66
N ALA A 87 5.57 -0.44 6.35
CA ALA A 87 4.71 0.63 6.81
C ALA A 87 4.97 1.91 6.00
N LEU A 88 3.90 2.63 5.67
CA LEU A 88 3.96 3.98 5.13
C LEU A 88 3.22 4.93 6.08
N GLU A 89 3.80 6.09 6.35
CA GLU A 89 3.27 7.06 7.31
C GLU A 89 3.32 8.48 6.75
N GLY A 90 2.26 9.27 6.95
CA GLY A 90 2.21 10.66 6.52
C GLY A 90 1.18 11.49 7.27
N ASN A 91 1.31 12.81 7.19
CA ASN A 91 0.34 13.76 7.72
C ASN A 91 -0.21 14.58 6.55
N TYR A 92 -1.52 14.58 6.38
CA TYR A 92 -2.21 15.13 5.22
C TYR A 92 -3.24 16.18 5.64
N LEU A 93 -3.32 17.27 4.88
CA LEU A 93 -4.39 18.24 5.04
C LEU A 93 -5.57 17.86 4.12
N PRO A 94 -6.80 17.76 4.63
CA PRO A 94 -7.97 17.55 3.80
C PRO A 94 -8.09 18.62 2.71
N GLN A 95 -8.40 18.21 1.47
CA GLN A 95 -8.60 19.17 0.38
C GLN A 95 -9.73 20.16 0.74
N GLY A 96 -9.42 21.46 0.69
CA GLY A 96 -10.35 22.55 1.02
C GLY A 96 -10.28 23.05 2.47
N GLY A 97 -9.49 22.42 3.34
CA GLY A 97 -9.38 22.78 4.76
C GLY A 97 -8.12 23.57 5.10
N LYS A 98 -8.10 24.90 4.90
CA LYS A 98 -7.03 25.74 5.48
C LYS A 98 -7.04 25.75 7.02
N ASP A 99 -8.21 25.47 7.60
CA ASP A 99 -8.44 25.45 9.05
C ASP A 99 -8.69 24.02 9.58
N SER A 100 -8.50 22.99 8.75
CA SER A 100 -8.67 21.60 9.17
C SER A 100 -7.43 21.08 9.88
N ALA A 101 -7.64 20.31 10.94
CA ALA A 101 -6.55 19.57 11.59
C ALA A 101 -5.91 18.58 10.59
N PRO A 102 -4.59 18.40 10.64
CA PRO A 102 -3.93 17.39 9.82
C PRO A 102 -4.42 16.00 10.21
N VAL A 103 -4.71 15.19 9.20
CA VAL A 103 -5.04 13.78 9.34
C VAL A 103 -3.74 12.99 9.28
N HIS A 104 -3.44 12.28 10.35
CA HIS A 104 -2.35 11.32 10.37
C HIS A 104 -2.81 10.04 9.66
N LEU A 105 -1.98 9.48 8.79
CA LEU A 105 -2.29 8.24 8.08
C LEU A 105 -1.11 7.28 8.19
N LEU A 106 -1.41 6.07 8.67
CA LEU A 106 -0.51 4.93 8.75
C LEU A 106 -1.06 3.79 7.89
N SER A 107 -0.26 3.29 6.95
CA SER A 107 -0.57 2.10 6.16
C SER A 107 0.40 0.99 6.51
N LEU A 108 -0.09 -0.19 6.86
CA LEU A 108 0.70 -1.41 6.96
C LEU A 108 0.35 -2.33 5.80
N TYR A 109 1.35 -2.83 5.09
CA TYR A 109 1.17 -3.72 3.95
C TYR A 109 2.02 -4.98 4.10
N ASP A 110 1.36 -6.13 3.94
CA ASP A 110 1.98 -7.45 3.85
C ASP A 110 2.19 -7.80 2.37
N LYS A 111 3.46 -7.91 1.98
CA LYS A 111 3.91 -8.13 0.60
C LYS A 111 3.63 -9.54 0.09
N GLU A 112 3.50 -10.52 0.99
CA GLU A 112 3.28 -11.92 0.63
C GLU A 112 1.81 -12.20 0.33
N THR A 113 0.93 -11.68 1.19
CA THR A 113 -0.52 -11.90 1.12
C THR A 113 -1.23 -10.85 0.26
N GLY A 114 -0.61 -9.69 0.05
CA GLY A 114 -1.25 -8.55 -0.60
C GLY A 114 -2.27 -7.83 0.30
N ILE A 115 -2.33 -8.16 1.58
CA ILE A 115 -3.30 -7.54 2.51
C ILE A 115 -2.68 -6.28 3.11
N GLY A 116 -3.48 -5.22 3.15
CA GLY A 116 -3.11 -3.94 3.76
C GLY A 116 -4.13 -3.45 4.77
N VAL A 117 -3.67 -2.67 5.74
CA VAL A 117 -4.51 -1.92 6.65
C VAL A 117 -4.07 -0.46 6.60
N ILE A 118 -5.00 0.45 6.34
CA ILE A 118 -4.79 1.89 6.52
C ILE A 118 -5.52 2.31 7.79
N GLN A 119 -4.85 3.09 8.61
CA GLN A 119 -5.46 3.84 9.68
C GLN A 119 -5.30 5.33 9.40
N THR A 120 -6.40 6.06 9.39
CA THR A 120 -6.39 7.53 9.48
C THR A 120 -6.81 7.95 10.87
N SER A 121 -6.18 8.94 11.45
CA SER A 121 -6.57 9.49 12.75
C SER A 121 -6.44 11.00 12.76
N ASP A 122 -7.43 11.66 13.33
CA ASP A 122 -7.39 13.07 13.70
C ASP A 122 -7.67 13.21 15.22
N GLU A 123 -7.92 14.44 15.68
CA GLU A 123 -8.21 14.70 17.10
C GLU A 123 -9.57 14.12 17.57
N GLN A 124 -10.45 13.73 16.65
CA GLN A 124 -11.84 13.37 16.93
C GLN A 124 -12.11 11.88 16.75
N ALA A 125 -11.45 11.24 15.79
CA ALA A 125 -11.72 9.85 15.45
C ALA A 125 -10.51 9.13 14.86
N VAL A 126 -10.55 7.81 14.95
CA VAL A 126 -9.68 6.89 14.22
C VAL A 126 -10.53 6.11 13.24
N ILE A 127 -10.15 6.10 11.96
CA ILE A 127 -10.79 5.31 10.92
C ILE A 127 -9.78 4.26 10.45
N GLN A 128 -10.20 3.00 10.44
CA GLN A 128 -9.40 1.88 9.96
C GLN A 128 -10.04 1.29 8.71
N PHE A 129 -9.22 1.05 7.70
CA PHE A 129 -9.58 0.47 6.42
C PHE A 129 -8.79 -0.82 6.23
N ALA A 130 -9.49 -1.95 6.11
CA ALA A 130 -8.88 -3.20 5.68
C ALA A 130 -8.98 -3.30 4.15
N MET A 131 -7.88 -3.62 3.49
CA MET A 131 -7.76 -3.58 2.04
C MET A 131 -7.04 -4.80 1.48
N ILE A 132 -7.34 -5.11 0.23
CA ILE A 132 -6.55 -6.04 -0.59
C ILE A 132 -5.87 -5.22 -1.67
N CYS A 133 -4.55 -5.27 -1.69
CA CYS A 133 -3.69 -4.54 -2.60
C CYS A 133 -3.06 -5.48 -3.62
N GLN A 134 -2.97 -5.00 -4.85
CA GLN A 134 -2.33 -5.70 -5.95
C GLN A 134 -1.32 -4.74 -6.58
N ALA A 135 -0.17 -5.26 -6.99
CA ALA A 135 0.74 -4.49 -7.84
C ALA A 135 0.01 -4.10 -9.13
N ALA A 136 0.14 -2.84 -9.54
CA ALA A 136 -0.29 -2.41 -10.85
C ALA A 136 0.53 -3.17 -11.91
N ASP A 137 -0.17 -3.75 -12.89
CA ASP A 137 0.41 -4.47 -14.03
C ASP A 137 1.31 -3.58 -14.91
#